data_AF-A0A7C9ECM7-F1
#
_entry.id   AF-A0A7C9ECM7-F1
#
_cell.length_a   1.000
_cell.length_b   1.000
_cell.length_c   1.000
_cell.angle_alpha   90.00
_cell.angle_beta   90.00
_cell.angle_gamma   90.00
#
_symmetry.space_group_name_H-M   'P 1'
#
loop_
_entity.id
_entity.type
_entity.pdbx_description
1 polymer ?
#
loop_
_entity_poly.entity_id
_entity_poly.type
_entity_poly.pdbx_seq_one_letter_code
_entity_poly.pdbx_strand_id
1 'polypeptide(L)'
;QKAYLWQRGLSLYYLDRFEEGAEQFRVDVAQNPNDTEESIWCFLCEARLYGVDEARKRFLEIGTDPRPVMRKAYQMFKDGGDPDKLVDTFSNSRDNEYFYASLYAGLYYEALGEADAAKNYIVCA
;
A
#
# COMPACT_ATOMS: atom_id res chain seq x y z
N GLN A 1 -19.86 -13.56 -1.99
CA GLN A 1 -18.60 -14.21 -1.60
C GLN A 1 -17.34 -13.38 -1.93
N LYS A 2 -17.45 -12.19 -2.56
CA LYS A 2 -16.29 -11.33 -2.89
C LYS A 2 -15.58 -10.71 -1.66
N ALA A 3 -16.33 -10.45 -0.59
CA ALA A 3 -16.00 -9.69 0.63
C ALA A 3 -14.77 -10.10 1.48
N TYR A 4 -13.99 -11.10 1.07
CA TYR A 4 -12.86 -11.63 1.86
C TYR A 4 -11.71 -12.12 0.97
N LEU A 5 -11.66 -11.69 -0.29
CA LEU A 5 -10.74 -12.21 -1.29
C LEU A 5 -9.63 -11.22 -1.62
N TRP A 6 -8.96 -10.70 -0.60
CA TRP A 6 -7.80 -9.81 -0.77
C TRP A 6 -6.72 -10.41 -1.68
N GLN A 7 -6.53 -11.75 -1.61
CA GLN A 7 -5.63 -12.49 -2.51
C GLN A 7 -5.99 -12.34 -3.99
N ARG A 8 -7.29 -12.25 -4.31
CA ARG A 8 -7.77 -11.96 -5.66
C ARG A 8 -7.38 -10.54 -6.06
N GLY A 9 -7.51 -9.56 -5.15
CA GLY A 9 -7.07 -8.18 -5.39
C GLY A 9 -5.59 -8.11 -5.76
N LEU A 10 -4.73 -8.80 -5.00
CA LEU A 10 -3.29 -8.91 -5.31
C LEU A 10 -3.03 -9.53 -6.67
N SER A 11 -3.73 -10.62 -6.98
CA SER A 11 -3.59 -11.31 -8.26
C SER A 11 -3.99 -10.41 -9.43
N LEU A 12 -5.02 -9.59 -9.25
CA LEU A 12 -5.47 -8.63 -10.27
C LEU A 12 -4.47 -7.51 -10.47
N TYR A 13 -3.87 -7.00 -9.38
CA TYR A 13 -2.83 -5.98 -9.46
C TYR A 13 -1.65 -6.45 -10.31
N TYR A 14 -1.12 -7.65 -10.06
CA TYR A 14 0.00 -8.21 -10.84
C TYR A 14 -0.39 -8.71 -12.25
N LEU A 15 -1.69 -8.75 -12.57
CA LEU A 15 -2.19 -9.00 -13.94
C LEU A 15 -2.50 -7.71 -14.70
N ASP A 16 -2.09 -6.54 -14.18
CA ASP A 16 -2.42 -5.21 -14.69
C ASP A 16 -3.93 -4.92 -14.77
N ARG A 17 -4.75 -5.68 -14.03
CA ARG A 17 -6.22 -5.53 -13.95
C ARG A 17 -6.58 -4.60 -12.81
N PHE A 18 -5.98 -3.41 -12.80
CA PHE A 18 -6.03 -2.47 -11.69
C PHE A 18 -7.43 -2.00 -11.33
N GLU A 19 -8.32 -1.81 -12.32
CA GLU A 19 -9.69 -1.34 -12.07
C GLU A 19 -10.47 -2.38 -11.24
N GLU A 20 -10.37 -3.65 -11.64
CA GLU A 20 -10.98 -4.76 -10.91
C GLU A 20 -10.32 -5.00 -9.55
N GLY A 21 -9.02 -4.73 -9.45
CA GLY A 21 -8.27 -4.79 -8.19
C GLY A 21 -8.74 -3.72 -7.20
N ALA A 22 -8.85 -2.47 -7.64
CA ALA A 22 -9.38 -1.37 -6.83
C ALA A 22 -10.83 -1.63 -6.39
N GLU A 23 -11.69 -2.13 -7.28
CA GLU A 23 -13.06 -2.52 -6.90
C GLU A 23 -13.05 -3.61 -5.82
N GLN A 24 -12.18 -4.61 -5.96
CA GLN A 24 -12.05 -5.70 -4.99
C GLN A 24 -11.68 -5.17 -3.60
N PHE A 25 -10.63 -4.36 -3.49
CA PHE A 25 -10.18 -3.80 -2.21
C PHE A 25 -11.21 -2.85 -1.58
N ARG A 26 -11.97 -2.09 -2.38
CA ARG A 26 -13.08 -1.25 -1.87
C ARG A 26 -14.20 -2.09 -1.26
N VAL A 27 -14.53 -3.22 -1.86
CA VAL A 27 -15.52 -4.17 -1.31
C VAL A 27 -15.02 -4.78 0.00
N ASP A 28 -13.73 -5.10 0.08
CA ASP A 28 -13.13 -5.73 1.27
C ASP A 28 -13.04 -4.74 2.45
N VAL A 29 -12.60 -3.49 2.22
CA VAL A 29 -12.60 -2.42 3.26
C VAL A 29 -14.01 -2.12 3.78
N ALA A 30 -15.04 -2.14 2.92
CA ALA A 30 -16.42 -1.92 3.37
C ALA A 30 -16.90 -2.99 4.38
N GLN A 31 -16.26 -4.16 4.41
CA GLN A 31 -16.55 -5.25 5.36
C GLN A 31 -15.60 -5.25 6.56
N ASN A 32 -14.34 -4.87 6.35
CA ASN A 32 -13.34 -4.68 7.40
C ASN A 32 -12.75 -3.27 7.37
N PRO A 33 -13.43 -2.27 7.97
CA PRO A 33 -13.05 -0.85 7.85
C PRO A 33 -11.81 -0.46 8.67
N ASN A 34 -11.04 -1.42 9.15
CA ASN A 34 -9.80 -1.21 9.93
C ASN A 34 -8.56 -1.74 9.21
N ASP A 35 -8.70 -2.24 7.97
CA ASP A 35 -7.60 -2.88 7.25
C ASP A 35 -6.75 -1.87 6.47
N THR A 36 -5.57 -1.57 7.01
CA THR A 36 -4.60 -0.66 6.39
C THR A 36 -4.07 -1.19 5.07
N GLU A 37 -3.90 -2.50 4.97
CA GLU A 37 -3.26 -3.13 3.82
C GLU A 37 -4.18 -3.00 2.62
N GLU A 38 -5.47 -3.25 2.81
CA GLU A 38 -6.50 -3.10 1.77
C GLU A 38 -6.61 -1.65 1.25
N SER A 39 -6.55 -0.65 2.15
CA SER A 39 -6.55 0.76 1.76
C SER A 39 -5.32 1.12 0.91
N ILE A 40 -4.13 0.67 1.33
CA ILE A 40 -2.88 0.88 0.57
C ILE A 40 -2.95 0.16 -0.79
N TRP A 41 -3.39 -1.09 -0.84
CA TRP A 41 -3.49 -1.84 -2.09
C TRP A 41 -4.52 -1.24 -3.07
N CYS A 42 -5.64 -0.71 -2.56
CA CYS A 42 -6.56 0.08 -3.38
C CYS A 42 -5.85 1.30 -3.99
N PHE A 43 -5.08 2.03 -3.19
CA PHE A 43 -4.29 3.16 -3.69
C PHE A 43 -3.29 2.73 -4.76
N LEU A 44 -2.57 1.61 -4.58
CA LEU A 44 -1.58 1.14 -5.56
C LEU A 44 -2.24 0.87 -6.92
N CYS A 45 -3.40 0.20 -6.94
CA CYS A 45 -4.20 0.03 -8.16
C CYS A 45 -4.59 1.38 -8.79
N GLU A 46 -5.10 2.31 -7.99
CA GLU A 46 -5.57 3.61 -8.49
C GLU A 46 -4.43 4.52 -8.96
N ALA A 47 -3.26 4.43 -8.35
CA ALA A 47 -2.06 5.13 -8.79
C ALA A 47 -1.62 4.66 -10.18
N ARG A 48 -1.73 3.35 -10.46
CA ARG A 48 -1.45 2.77 -11.78
C ARG A 48 -2.48 3.16 -12.84
N LEU A 49 -3.73 3.42 -12.46
CA LEU A 49 -4.81 3.83 -13.37
C LEU A 49 -4.84 5.33 -13.66
N TYR A 50 -4.73 6.13 -12.61
CA TYR A 50 -5.07 7.56 -12.62
C TYR A 50 -3.90 8.46 -12.20
N GLY A 51 -2.79 7.88 -11.75
CA GLY A 51 -1.69 8.61 -11.13
C GLY A 51 -1.90 8.82 -9.63
N VAL A 52 -0.79 9.13 -8.94
CA VAL A 52 -0.75 9.27 -7.47
C VAL A 52 -1.67 10.35 -6.95
N ASP A 53 -1.74 11.51 -7.61
CA ASP A 53 -2.54 12.63 -7.12
C ASP A 53 -4.03 12.31 -7.10
N GLU A 54 -4.54 11.62 -8.12
CA GLU A 54 -5.94 11.16 -8.16
C GLU A 54 -6.19 10.00 -7.19
N ALA A 55 -5.23 9.08 -7.05
CA ALA A 55 -5.33 8.01 -6.06
C ALA A 55 -5.41 8.54 -4.63
N ARG A 56 -4.67 9.61 -4.29
CA ARG A 56 -4.76 10.28 -2.97
C ARG A 56 -6.12 10.90 -2.73
N LYS A 57 -6.73 11.54 -3.73
CA LYS A 57 -8.08 12.11 -3.62
C LYS A 57 -9.15 11.04 -3.35
N ARG A 58 -8.91 9.83 -3.82
CA ARG A 58 -9.82 8.66 -3.69
C ARG A 58 -9.46 7.74 -2.53
N PHE A 59 -8.44 8.09 -1.74
CA PHE A 59 -7.87 7.22 -0.73
C PHE A 59 -8.91 6.73 0.28
N LEU A 60 -8.87 5.44 0.60
CA LEU A 60 -9.82 4.82 1.50
C LEU A 60 -9.49 5.14 2.94
N GLU A 61 -10.37 5.91 3.59
CA GLU A 61 -10.23 6.19 5.01
C GLU A 61 -10.72 5.02 5.87
N ILE A 62 -9.85 4.57 6.77
CA ILE A 62 -10.09 3.45 7.69
C ILE A 62 -9.81 3.85 9.14
N GLY A 63 -10.11 2.94 10.06
CA GLY A 63 -9.71 3.05 11.46
C GLY A 63 -8.20 3.01 11.69
N THR A 64 -7.80 3.16 12.96
CA THR A 64 -6.38 3.22 13.34
C THR A 64 -5.79 1.82 13.51
N ASP A 65 -4.74 1.51 12.75
CA ASP A 65 -3.97 0.27 12.93
C ASP A 65 -3.13 0.32 14.22
N PRO A 66 -3.11 -0.75 15.04
CA PRO A 66 -2.28 -0.80 16.26
C PRO A 66 -0.78 -0.82 15.98
N ARG A 67 -0.33 -1.27 14.79
CA ARG A 67 1.08 -1.37 14.40
C ARG A 67 1.63 0.02 14.02
N PRO A 68 2.71 0.51 14.67
CA PRO A 68 3.30 1.81 14.35
C PRO A 68 3.73 1.98 12.89
N VAL A 69 4.39 0.95 12.34
CA VAL A 69 4.84 0.95 10.92
C VAL A 69 3.67 1.12 9.95
N MET A 70 2.56 0.44 10.20
CA MET A 70 1.37 0.51 9.34
C MET A 70 0.73 1.89 9.37
N ARG A 71 0.64 2.52 10.55
CA ARG A 71 0.15 3.90 10.64
C ARG A 71 1.01 4.87 9.85
N LYS A 72 2.33 4.69 9.86
CA LYS A 72 3.26 5.55 9.12
C LYS A 72 3.20 5.31 7.61
N ALA A 73 3.12 4.05 7.18
CA ALA A 73 2.90 3.72 5.78
C ALA A 73 1.56 4.33 5.29
N TYR A 74 0.47 4.11 6.02
CA TYR A 74 -0.85 4.68 5.71
C TYR A 74 -0.81 6.21 5.54
N GLN A 75 -0.18 6.93 6.48
CA GLN A 75 0.00 8.38 6.39
C GLN A 75 0.79 8.80 5.14
N MET A 76 1.88 8.09 4.82
CA MET A 76 2.69 8.37 3.63
C MET A 76 1.88 8.22 2.34
N PHE A 77 1.06 7.16 2.23
CA PHE A 77 0.21 6.96 1.07
C PHE A 77 -0.90 8.00 0.98
N LYS A 78 -1.58 8.30 2.10
CA LYS A 78 -2.70 9.25 2.17
C LYS A 78 -2.28 10.69 1.91
N ASP A 79 -1.34 11.19 2.71
CA ASP A 79 -1.00 12.62 2.78
C ASP A 79 0.22 12.97 1.93
N GLY A 80 0.89 11.95 1.38
CA GLY A 80 2.20 12.08 0.78
C GLY A 80 3.31 12.01 1.81
N GLY A 81 4.49 11.63 1.33
CA GLY A 81 5.65 11.45 2.19
C GLY A 81 6.82 10.88 1.40
N ASP A 82 7.89 10.65 2.14
CA ASP A 82 9.16 10.19 1.61
C ASP A 82 9.37 8.72 2.04
N PRO A 83 9.38 7.77 1.09
CA PRO A 83 9.63 6.36 1.37
C PRO A 83 10.93 6.11 2.13
N ASP A 84 11.98 6.89 1.86
CA ASP A 84 13.28 6.74 2.53
C ASP A 84 13.16 7.05 4.01
N LYS A 85 12.41 8.12 4.34
CA LYS A 85 12.13 8.49 5.74
C LYS A 85 11.29 7.45 6.47
N LEU A 86 10.39 6.75 5.75
CA LEU A 86 9.65 5.64 6.33
C LEU A 86 10.62 4.54 6.78
N VAL A 87 11.53 4.11 5.89
CA VAL A 87 12.52 3.07 6.19
C VAL A 87 13.49 3.52 7.29
N ASP A 88 14.01 4.73 7.22
CA ASP A 88 14.92 5.29 8.22
C ASP A 88 14.30 5.31 9.62
N THR A 89 13.01 5.64 9.73
CA THR A 89 12.27 5.67 10.99
C THR A 89 12.26 4.31 11.70
N PHE A 90 12.25 3.22 10.94
CA PHE A 90 12.18 1.85 11.46
C PHE A 90 13.48 1.05 11.28
N SER A 91 14.57 1.69 10.86
CA SER A 91 15.88 1.07 10.62
C SER A 91 16.47 0.35 11.84
N ASN A 92 16.18 0.82 13.05
CA ASN A 92 16.64 0.23 14.32
C ASN A 92 15.50 -0.46 15.10
N SER A 93 14.33 -0.64 14.47
CA SER A 93 13.19 -1.33 15.06
C SER A 93 13.38 -2.86 15.02
N ARG A 94 12.38 -3.58 15.53
CA ARG A 94 12.30 -5.04 15.36
C ARG A 94 12.25 -5.39 13.87
N ASP A 95 12.84 -6.54 13.51
CA ASP A 95 12.96 -7.01 12.12
C ASP A 95 11.64 -6.94 11.33
N ASN A 96 10.51 -7.21 11.98
CA ASN A 96 9.20 -7.15 11.36
C ASN A 96 8.76 -5.73 10.98
N GLU A 97 9.05 -4.72 11.79
CA GLU A 97 8.71 -3.32 11.45
C GLU A 97 9.60 -2.80 10.32
N TYR A 98 10.88 -3.15 10.34
CA TYR A 98 11.80 -2.80 9.25
C TYR A 98 11.39 -3.45 7.92
N PHE A 99 11.02 -4.74 7.95
CA PHE A 99 10.47 -5.45 6.80
C PHE A 99 9.27 -4.72 6.19
N TYR A 100 8.26 -4.37 7.00
CA TYR A 100 7.08 -3.68 6.49
C TYR A 100 7.40 -2.27 5.97
N ALA A 101 8.29 -1.53 6.63
CA ALA A 101 8.70 -0.21 6.16
C ALA A 101 9.34 -0.30 4.77
N SER A 102 10.28 -1.24 4.59
CA SER A 102 10.95 -1.51 3.32
C SER A 102 9.96 -2.00 2.25
N LEU A 103 9.06 -2.92 2.59
CA LEU A 103 8.03 -3.43 1.68
C LEU A 103 7.16 -2.29 1.13
N TYR A 104 6.60 -1.43 2.01
CA TYR A 104 5.71 -0.35 1.57
C TYR A 104 6.42 0.77 0.83
N ALA A 105 7.70 1.04 1.16
CA ALA A 105 8.54 1.92 0.36
C ALA A 105 8.72 1.36 -1.07
N GLY A 106 9.04 0.07 -1.18
CA GLY A 106 9.18 -0.61 -2.47
C GLY A 106 7.90 -0.59 -3.31
N LEU A 107 6.77 -0.93 -2.71
CA LEU A 107 5.46 -0.90 -3.41
C LEU A 107 5.09 0.50 -3.89
N TYR A 108 5.44 1.56 -3.15
CA TYR A 108 5.21 2.93 -3.58
C TYR A 108 5.96 3.25 -4.87
N TYR A 109 7.27 2.94 -4.94
CA TYR A 109 8.06 3.12 -6.16
C TYR A 109 7.58 2.23 -7.31
N GLU A 110 7.14 1.01 -7.01
CA GLU A 110 6.56 0.12 -8.01
C GLU A 110 5.30 0.74 -8.65
N ALA A 111 4.41 1.31 -7.85
CA ALA A 111 3.21 1.99 -8.35
C ALA A 111 3.55 3.21 -9.24
N LEU A 112 4.68 3.89 -8.96
CA LEU A 112 5.21 4.97 -9.80
C LEU A 112 5.86 4.49 -11.11
N GLY A 113 6.07 3.18 -11.27
CA GLY A 113 6.82 2.62 -12.40
C GLY A 113 8.34 2.71 -12.24
N GLU A 114 8.83 3.05 -11.05
CA GLU A 114 10.25 3.20 -10.74
C GLU A 114 10.84 1.86 -10.25
N ALA A 115 10.89 0.88 -11.15
CA ALA A 115 11.25 -0.51 -10.82
C ALA A 115 12.63 -0.67 -10.17
N ASP A 116 13.63 0.13 -10.57
CA ASP A 116 14.97 0.07 -9.98
C ASP A 116 14.98 0.57 -8.52
N ALA A 117 14.23 1.63 -8.22
CA ALA A 117 14.07 2.12 -6.85
C ALA A 117 13.28 1.12 -6.01
N ALA A 118 12.18 0.58 -6.54
CA ALA A 118 11.37 -0.45 -5.87
C ALA A 118 12.22 -1.67 -5.48
N LYS A 119 13.07 -2.15 -6.39
CA LYS A 119 13.93 -3.32 -6.15
C LYS A 119 14.88 -3.13 -4.98
N ASN A 120 15.46 -1.94 -4.81
CA ASN A 120 16.38 -1.67 -3.69
C ASN A 120 15.68 -1.88 -2.35
N TYR A 121 14.43 -1.44 -2.23
CA TYR A 121 13.64 -1.61 -1.01
C TYR A 121 13.14 -3.03 -0.81
N ILE A 122 12.70 -3.71 -1.87
CA ILE A 122 12.18 -5.08 -1.79
C ILE A 122 13.26 -6.10 -1.42
N VAL A 123 14.50 -5.92 -1.90
CA VAL A 123 15.62 -6.82 -1.57
C VAL A 123 16.13 -6.60 -0.14
N CYS A 124 15.96 -5.39 0.40
CA CYS A 124 16.33 -5.05 1.76
C CYS A 124 15.27 -5.39 2.81
N ALA A 125 14.04 -5.69 2.39
CA ALA A 125 12.96 -6.17 3.26
C ALA A 125 13.25 -7.60 3.74
#